data_AF-A0A7C5VAQ7-F1
#
_entry.id   AF-A0A7C5VAQ7-F1
#
_cell.length_a   1.000
_cell.length_b   1.000
_cell.length_c   1.000
_cell.angle_alpha   90.00
_cell.angle_beta   90.00
_cell.angle_gamma   90.00
#
_symmetry.space_group_name_H-M   'P 1'
#
loop_
_entity.id
_entity.type
_entity.pdbx_description
1 polymer ?
#
loop_
_entity_poly.entity_id
_entity_poly.type
_entity_poly.pdbx_seq_one_letter_code
_entity_poly.pdbx_strand_id
1 'polypeptide(L)' 'MNDYSSYGAYWIIYLVVMILLIVSLWKVYVKAGKPGWGCLIPFYNIYLLLEIAGMSSPSRLLPHEIFLNS' A
#
# COMPACT_ATOMS: atom_id res chain seq x y z
N MET A 1 -8.25 -41.57 10.28
CA MET A 1 -6.88 -41.01 10.33
C MET A 1 -6.85 -39.77 9.45
N ASN A 2 -7.10 -38.62 10.06
CA ASN A 2 -6.43 -37.36 9.75
C ASN A 2 -6.59 -36.74 8.35
N ASP A 3 -7.78 -36.20 8.05
CA ASP A 3 -8.01 -35.30 6.89
C ASP A 3 -7.30 -33.94 7.01
N TYR A 4 -6.39 -33.80 7.98
CA TYR A 4 -5.60 -32.59 8.25
C TYR A 4 -4.68 -32.21 7.08
N SER A 5 -4.35 -33.20 6.24
CA SER A 5 -3.49 -33.02 5.06
C SER A 5 -4.09 -32.02 4.06
N SER A 6 -5.43 -31.94 3.97
CA SER A 6 -6.14 -31.09 3.02
C SER A 6 -5.99 -29.60 3.35
N TYR A 7 -6.08 -29.24 4.63
CA TYR A 7 -6.01 -27.83 5.07
C TYR A 7 -4.64 -27.19 4.81
N GLY A 8 -3.56 -27.98 4.83
CA GLY A 8 -2.21 -27.46 4.59
C GLY A 8 -2.03 -26.86 3.19
N ALA A 9 -2.54 -27.53 2.15
CA ALA A 9 -2.48 -27.03 0.79
C ALA A 9 -3.31 -25.74 0.60
N TYR A 10 -4.49 -25.65 1.23
CA TYR A 10 -5.31 -24.44 1.20
C TYR A 10 -4.60 -23.23 1.82
N TRP A 11 -3.94 -23.40 2.97
CA TRP A 11 -3.19 -22.32 3.62
C TRP A 11 -2.01 -21.82 2.78
N ILE A 12 -1.29 -22.73 2.11
CA ILE A 12 -0.16 -22.37 1.25
C ILE A 12 -0.64 -21.54 0.06
N ILE A 13 -1.70 -21.97 -0.62
CA ILE A 13 -2.27 -21.23 -1.76
C ILE A 13 -2.75 -19.85 -1.30
N TYR A 14 -3.42 -19.77 -0.14
CA TYR A 14 -3.88 -18.51 0.42
C TYR A 14 -2.73 -17.52 0.68
N LEU A 15 -1.63 -17.98 1.26
CA LEU A 15 -0.44 -17.16 1.51
C LEU A 15 0.18 -16.66 0.20
N VAL A 16 0.28 -17.52 -0.81
CA VAL A 16 0.82 -17.15 -2.13
C VAL A 16 -0.05 -16.06 -2.78
N VAL A 17 -1.37 -16.21 -2.77
CA VAL A 17 -2.30 -15.22 -3.32
C VAL A 17 -2.20 -13.89 -2.56
N MET A 18 -2.12 -13.93 -1.22
CA MET A 18 -1.94 -12.73 -0.41
C MET A 18 -0.66 -11.96 -0.76
N ILE A 19 0.47 -12.66 -0.90
CA ILE A 19 1.75 -12.03 -1.28
C ILE A 19 1.65 -11.44 -2.69
N LEU A 20 1.03 -12.13 -3.64
CA LEU A 20 0.83 -11.62 -5.01
C LEU A 20 0.00 -10.34 -5.03
N LEU A 21 -1.05 -10.25 -4.21
CA LEU A 21 -1.87 -9.04 -4.09
C LEU A 21 -1.06 -7.87 -3.50
N ILE A 22 -0.29 -8.11 -2.43
CA ILE A 22 0.58 -7.10 -1.82
C ILE A 22 1.62 -6.59 -2.82
N VAL A 23 2.28 -7.49 -3.56
CA VAL A 23 3.29 -7.13 -4.57
C VAL A 23 2.66 -6.35 -5.73
N SER A 24 1.47 -6.75 -6.18
CA SER A 24 0.74 -6.04 -7.24
C SER A 24 0.39 -4.62 -6.81
N LEU A 25 -0.09 -4.45 -5.59
CA LEU A 25 -0.42 -3.14 -5.02
C LEU A 25 0.83 -2.28 -4.79
N TRP A 26 1.94 -2.89 -4.34
CA TRP A 26 3.25 -2.22 -4.25
C TRP A 26 3.66 -1.63 -5.60
N LYS A 27 3.54 -2.40 -6.68
CA LYS A 27 3.87 -1.93 -8.04
C LYS A 27 3.03 -0.72 -8.46
N VAL A 28 1.77 -0.64 -8.07
CA VAL A 28 0.90 0.52 -8.32
C VAL A 28 1.42 1.76 -7.59
N TYR A 29 1.78 1.64 -6.32
CA TYR A 29 2.34 2.75 -5.54
C TYR A 29 3.68 3.26 -6.09
N VAL A 30 4.57 2.34 -6.47
CA VAL A 30 5.87 2.71 -7.06
C VAL A 30 5.68 3.43 -8.40
N LYS A 31 4.70 3.01 -9.22
CA LYS A 31 4.35 3.70 -10.46
C LYS A 31 3.83 5.13 -10.22
N ALA A 32 3.19 5.36 -9.08
CA ALA A 32 2.73 6.68 -8.66
C ALA A 32 3.82 7.52 -7.95
N GLY A 33 5.08 7.04 -7.93
CA GLY A 33 6.20 7.74 -7.28
C GLY A 33 6.21 7.63 -5.76
N LYS A 34 5.51 6.64 -5.20
CA LYS A 34 5.30 6.49 -3.76
C LYS A 34 5.85 5.19 -3.19
N PRO A 35 6.18 5.15 -1.88
CA PRO A 35 6.71 3.95 -1.26
C PRO A 35 5.66 2.83 -1.21
N GLY A 36 5.91 1.74 -1.92
CA GLY A 36 4.95 0.64 -2.01
C GLY A 36 4.81 -0.23 -0.74
N TRP A 37 5.75 -0.15 0.20
CA TRP A 37 5.56 -0.70 1.56
C TRP A 37 4.42 -0.01 2.31
N GLY A 38 4.01 1.18 1.85
CA GLY A 38 2.95 1.93 2.50
C GLY A 38 1.58 1.28 2.44
N CYS A 39 1.41 0.25 1.60
CA CYS A 39 0.19 -0.54 1.55
C CYS A 39 -0.09 -1.36 2.82
N LEU A 40 0.96 -1.67 3.60
CA LEU A 40 0.90 -2.57 4.75
C LEU A 40 0.33 -1.87 6.00
N ILE A 41 0.47 -0.55 6.09
CA ILE A 41 -0.02 0.26 7.21
C ILE A 41 -1.37 0.85 6.83
N PRO A 42 -2.46 0.54 7.55
CA PRO A 42 -3.82 0.95 7.18
C PRO A 42 -3.98 2.48 7.01
N PHE A 43 -3.46 3.25 7.97
CA PHE A 43 -3.57 4.72 7.94
C PHE A 43 -2.70 5.35 6.85
N TYR A 44 -1.49 4.85 6.66
CA TYR A 44 -0.57 5.38 5.67
C TYR A 44 -0.99 5.02 4.24
N ASN A 45 -1.58 3.85 4.03
CA ASN A 45 -2.19 3.45 2.76
C ASN A 45 -3.27 4.46 2.32
N ILE A 46 -4.19 4.82 3.24
CA ILE A 46 -5.23 5.82 2.98
C ILE A 46 -4.60 7.18 2.61
N TYR A 47 -3.60 7.63 3.36
CA TYR A 47 -2.88 8.87 3.04
C TYR A 47 -2.22 8.82 1.65
N LEU A 48 -1.54 7.71 1.33
CA LEU A 48 -0.94 7.48 0.02
C LEU A 48 -1.98 7.53 -1.09
N LEU A 49 -3.13 6.87 -0.91
CA LEU A 49 -4.22 6.85 -1.89
C LEU A 49 -4.80 8.25 -2.11
N LEU A 50 -5.04 9.03 -1.04
CA LEU A 50 -5.54 10.40 -1.17
C LEU A 50 -4.55 11.32 -1.89
N GLU A 51 -3.25 11.15 -1.66
CA GLU A 51 -2.24 11.95 -2.35
C GLU A 51 -2.04 11.44 -3.80
N ILE A 52 -2.28 10.15 -4.12
CA ILE A 52 -2.33 9.65 -5.52
C ILE A 52 -3.57 10.20 -6.25
N ALA A 53 -4.71 10.26 -5.56
CA ALA A 53 -5.94 10.87 -6.05
C ALA A 53 -5.85 12.40 -6.16
N GLY A 54 -4.71 13.00 -5.79
CA GLY A 54 -4.44 14.43 -5.95
C GLY A 54 -5.22 15.33 -5.01
N MET A 55 -5.80 14.81 -3.91
CA MET A 55 -6.72 15.56 -3.05
C MET A 55 -6.08 16.04 -1.73
N SER A 56 -5.10 15.33 -1.17
CA SER A 56 -4.61 15.60 0.20
C SER A 56 -3.15 16.01 0.33
N SER A 57 -2.50 16.53 -0.72
CA SER A 57 -1.17 17.12 -0.51
C SER A 57 -1.36 18.41 0.31
N PRO A 58 -0.87 18.49 1.57
CA PRO A 58 -1.02 19.69 2.39
C PRO A 58 -0.33 20.91 1.76
N SER A 59 0.61 20.67 0.84
CA SER A 59 1.29 21.69 0.04
C SER A 59 0.37 22.53 -0.86
N ARG A 60 -0.87 22.11 -1.11
CA ARG A 60 -1.86 22.91 -1.85
C ARG A 60 -2.49 24.02 -1.00
N LEU A 61 -2.56 23.81 0.32
CA LEU A 61 -3.19 24.73 1.27
C LEU A 61 -2.16 25.57 2.03
N LEU A 62 -0.88 25.20 1.95
CA LEU A 62 0.20 26.01 2.47
C LEU A 62 0.58 27.04 1.40
N PRO A 63 0.56 28.35 1.73
CA PRO A 63 1.13 29.34 0.84
C PRO A 63 2.59 28.94 0.56
N HIS A 64 2.97 29.01 -0.71
CA HIS A 64 4.26 28.59 -1.28
C HIS A 64 5.51 29.23 -0.64
N GLU A 65 5.29 30.13 0.31
CA GLU A 65 6.25 30.87 1.15
C GLU A 65 6.92 29.98 2.23
N ILE A 66 6.29 28.89 2.69
CA ILE A 66 6.75 28.12 3.87
C ILE A 66 7.88 27.12 3.54
N PHE A 67 7.99 26.66 2.30
CA PHE A 67 9.00 25.67 1.88
C PHE A 67 10.26 26.27 1.25
N LEU A 68 10.28 27.59 1.01
CA LEU A 68 11.43 28.30 0.42
C LEU A 68 12.36 28.93 1.48
N ASN A 69 12.08 28.74 2.79
CA ASN A 69 12.85 29.34 3.89
C ASN A 69 13.20 28.35 5.03
N SER A 70 13.64 27.13 4.67
CA SER A 70 14.25 26.16 5.58
C SER A 70 15.30 25.35 4.85
#